data_AF-A0A9X5RQ01-F1
#
_entry.id   AF-A0A9X5RQ01-F1
#
_cell.length_a   1.000
_cell.length_b   1.000
_cell.length_c   1.000
_cell.angle_alpha   90.00
_cell.angle_beta   90.00
_cell.angle_gamma   90.00
#
_symmetry.space_group_name_H-M   'P 1'
#
loop_
_entity.id
_entity.type
_entity.pdbx_description
1 polymer ?
#
loop_
_entity_poly.entity_id
_entity_poly.type
_entity_poly.pdbx_seq_one_letter_code
_entity_poly.pdbx_strand_id
1 'polypeptide(L)'
;MLIYTISMWDHGDLDIKLATVDRKEALKQFESSTTLSMQVWEKGEVLIEMINSEGEYFADGGLERYPEKGQQLFGEIVKQLQ
;
A
#
# COMPACT_ATOMS: atom_id res chain seq x y z
N MET A 1 -1.22 6.03 14.43
CA MET A 1 -1.14 4.58 14.20
C MET A 1 -1.43 4.37 12.74
N LEU A 2 -0.53 3.70 12.02
CA LEU A 2 -0.75 3.35 10.63
C LEU A 2 -1.45 2.00 10.57
N ILE A 3 -2.40 1.86 9.65
CA ILE A 3 -3.03 0.59 9.32
C ILE A 3 -2.68 0.30 7.87
N TYR A 4 -2.31 -0.94 7.59
CA TYR A 4 -1.98 -1.42 6.26
C TYR A 4 -3.08 -2.38 5.83
N THR A 5 -3.69 -2.13 4.68
CA THR A 5 -4.61 -3.07 4.05
C THR A 5 -4.00 -3.58 2.76
N ILE A 6 -3.98 -4.90 2.59
CA ILE A 6 -3.59 -5.54 1.33
C ILE A 6 -4.86 -6.02 0.65
N SER A 7 -5.10 -5.50 -0.54
CA SER A 7 -6.29 -5.78 -1.33
C SER A 7 -5.94 -6.37 -2.68
N MET A 8 -6.88 -7.16 -3.20
CA MET A 8 -6.85 -7.66 -4.57
C MET A 8 -8.03 -7.04 -5.29
N TRP A 9 -7.78 -6.41 -6.43
CA TRP A 9 -8.81 -6.02 -7.36
C TRP A 9 -9.03 -7.15 -8.35
N ASP A 10 -10.21 -7.76 -8.32
CA ASP A 10 -10.56 -8.84 -9.23
C ASP A 10 -11.99 -8.64 -9.76
N HIS A 11 -12.12 -8.55 -11.08
CA HIS A 11 -13.40 -8.41 -11.78
C HIS A 11 -14.37 -7.33 -11.25
N GLY A 12 -13.85 -6.25 -10.65
CA GLY A 12 -14.63 -5.14 -10.11
C GLY A 12 -14.95 -5.26 -8.61
N ASP A 13 -14.59 -6.38 -7.99
CA ASP A 13 -14.67 -6.57 -6.55
C ASP A 13 -13.32 -6.24 -5.88
N LEU A 14 -13.41 -5.65 -4.68
CA LEU A 14 -12.26 -5.36 -3.82
C LEU A 14 -12.23 -6.36 -2.67
N ASP A 15 -11.25 -7.24 -2.69
CA ASP A 15 -11.02 -8.24 -1.65
C ASP A 15 -9.90 -7.78 -0.71
N ILE A 16 -10.20 -7.47 0.55
CA ILE A 16 -9.18 -7.24 1.56
C ILE A 16 -8.64 -8.59 2.06
N LYS A 17 -7.40 -8.91 1.69
CA LYS A 17 -6.69 -10.13 2.11
C LYS A 17 -6.04 -9.99 3.49
N LEU A 18 -5.64 -8.77 3.87
CA LEU A 18 -5.02 -8.49 5.15
C LEU A 18 -5.34 -7.06 5.59
N ALA A 19 -5.62 -6.88 6.89
CA ALA A 19 -5.66 -5.57 7.55
C ALA A 19 -4.86 -5.68 8.86
N THR A 20 -3.73 -4.97 8.94
CA THR A 20 -2.80 -5.12 10.06
C THR A 20 -2.16 -3.79 10.45
N VAL A 21 -1.68 -3.69 11.68
CA VAL A 21 -0.78 -2.61 12.13
C VAL A 21 0.69 -3.04 12.06
N ASP A 22 0.95 -4.31 11.78
CA ASP A 22 2.31 -4.82 11.57
C ASP A 22 2.76 -4.54 10.14
N ARG A 23 3.66 -3.56 10.02
CA ARG A 23 4.26 -3.18 8.73
C ARG A 23 4.98 -4.36 8.06
N LYS A 24 5.70 -5.20 8.81
CA LYS A 24 6.49 -6.29 8.21
C LYS A 24 5.59 -7.37 7.60
N GLU A 25 4.51 -7.69 8.29
CA GLU A 25 3.49 -8.62 7.79
C GLU A 25 2.83 -8.08 6.52
N ALA A 26 2.46 -6.79 6.52
CA ALA A 26 1.88 -6.14 5.37
C ALA A 26 2.81 -6.14 4.15
N LEU A 27 4.09 -5.77 4.32
CA LEU A 27 5.06 -5.76 3.22
C LEU A 27 5.29 -7.17 2.66
N LYS A 28 5.45 -8.17 3.53
CA LYS A 28 5.58 -9.57 3.09
C LYS A 28 4.38 -10.03 2.27
N GLN A 29 3.17 -9.67 2.67
CA GLN A 29 1.96 -10.02 1.93
C GLN A 29 1.86 -9.24 0.61
N PHE A 30 2.20 -7.95 0.60
CA PHE A 30 2.22 -7.13 -0.61
C PHE A 30 3.18 -7.68 -1.68
N GLU A 31 4.39 -8.10 -1.30
CA GLU A 31 5.38 -8.67 -2.24
C GLU A 31 5.03 -10.05 -2.77
N SER A 32 4.04 -10.72 -2.17
CA SER A 32 3.70 -12.09 -2.53
C SER A 32 3.04 -12.21 -3.92
N SER A 33 2.50 -11.11 -4.46
CA SER A 33 1.89 -11.08 -5.79
C SER A 33 1.79 -9.66 -6.36
N THR A 34 1.99 -9.52 -7.66
CA THR A 34 1.79 -8.26 -8.41
C THR A 34 0.31 -7.88 -8.58
N THR A 35 -0.61 -8.79 -8.27
CA THR A 35 -2.06 -8.53 -8.32
C THR A 35 -2.60 -7.83 -7.07
N LEU A 36 -1.72 -7.52 -6.11
CA LEU A 36 -2.09 -6.92 -4.83
C LEU A 36 -1.80 -5.42 -4.83
N SER A 37 -2.71 -4.66 -4.23
CA SER A 37 -2.47 -3.27 -3.83
C SER A 37 -2.33 -3.17 -2.32
N MET A 38 -1.57 -2.17 -1.87
CA MET A 38 -1.44 -1.83 -0.47
C MET A 38 -1.91 -0.41 -0.23
N GLN A 39 -2.87 -0.24 0.66
CA GLN A 39 -3.26 1.08 1.16
C GLN A 39 -2.72 1.28 2.57
N VAL A 40 -2.16 2.46 2.83
CA VAL A 40 -1.72 2.85 4.17
C VAL A 40 -2.61 3.95 4.71
N TRP A 41 -3.23 3.67 5.84
CA TRP A 41 -4.24 4.51 6.44
C TRP A 41 -3.72 5.21 7.68
N GLU A 42 -4.21 6.43 7.91
CA GLU A 42 -4.08 7.10 9.19
C GLU A 42 -5.36 7.89 9.49
N LYS A 43 -5.92 7.72 10.69
CA LYS A 43 -7.14 8.43 11.13
C LYS A 43 -8.34 8.29 10.18
N GLY A 44 -8.48 7.12 9.54
CA GLY A 44 -9.58 6.82 8.62
C GLY A 44 -9.36 7.32 7.19
N GLU A 45 -8.22 7.95 6.90
CA GLU A 45 -7.86 8.44 5.57
C GLU A 45 -6.75 7.58 4.96
N VAL A 46 -6.84 7.34 3.65
CA VAL A 46 -5.76 6.71 2.88
C VAL A 46 -4.68 7.76 2.60
N LEU A 47 -3.48 7.54 3.15
CA LEU A 47 -2.33 8.41 2.89
C LEU A 47 -1.71 8.09 1.53
N ILE A 48 -1.60 6.80 1.21
CA ILE A 48 -1.09 6.29 -0.07
C ILE A 48 -1.80 4.99 -0.42
N GLU A 49 -2.01 4.78 -1.72
CA GLU A 49 -2.25 3.46 -2.31
C GLU A 49 -1.05 3.11 -3.18
N MET A 50 -0.55 1.88 -3.04
CA MET A 50 0.61 1.37 -3.74
C MET A 50 0.24 0.14 -4.55
N ILE A 51 0.75 0.06 -5.77
CA ILE A 51 0.65 -1.11 -6.64
C ILE A 51 2.05 -1.56 -7.06
N ASN A 52 2.18 -2.85 -7.37
CA ASN A 52 3.38 -3.42 -7.95
C ASN A 52 3.09 -3.86 -9.39
N SER A 53 3.85 -3.33 -10.35
CA SER A 53 3.83 -3.81 -11.72
C SER A 53 5.22 -4.33 -12.07
N GLU A 54 5.35 -5.66 -12.19
CA GLU A 54 6.58 -6.34 -12.64
C GLU A 54 7.84 -5.97 -11.85
N GLY A 55 7.71 -5.70 -10.53
CA GLY A 55 8.82 -5.33 -9.65
C GLY A 55 9.06 -3.83 -9.52
N GLU A 56 8.29 -3.01 -10.23
CA GLU A 56 8.25 -1.55 -10.03
C GLU A 56 7.06 -1.16 -9.15
N TYR A 57 7.30 -0.25 -8.21
CA TYR A 57 6.29 0.23 -7.26
C TYR A 57 5.79 1.60 -7.66
N PHE A 58 4.46 1.76 -7.68
CA PHE A 58 3.80 3.02 -8.04
C PHE A 58 2.82 3.43 -6.96
N ALA A 59 2.62 4.74 -6.82
CA ALA A 59 1.52 5.27 -6.02
C ALA A 59 0.32 5.52 -6.93
N ASP A 60 -0.80 4.88 -6.64
CA ASP A 60 -2.05 4.98 -7.42
C ASP A 60 -3.09 5.88 -6.74
N GLY A 61 -2.78 6.41 -5.56
CA GLY A 61 -3.69 7.28 -4.81
C GLY A 61 -3.06 7.90 -3.57
N GLY A 62 -3.74 8.91 -3.03
CA GLY A 62 -3.40 9.56 -1.74
C GLY A 62 -2.33 10.66 -1.81
N LEU A 63 -1.37 10.58 -2.75
CA LEU A 63 -0.28 11.55 -2.84
C LEU A 63 -0.73 12.99 -3.10
N GLU A 64 -1.80 13.21 -3.88
CA GLU A 64 -2.31 14.57 -4.12
C GLU A 64 -2.90 15.20 -2.85
N ARG A 65 -3.48 14.37 -1.97
CA ARG A 65 -4.09 14.82 -0.71
C ARG A 65 -3.03 15.02 0.38
N TYR A 66 -1.99 14.21 0.37
CA TYR A 66 -0.90 14.23 1.35
C TYR A 66 0.48 14.26 0.66
N PRO A 67 0.84 15.36 -0.04
CA PRO A 67 2.02 15.40 -0.90
C PRO A 67 3.32 15.18 -0.13
N GLU A 68 3.50 15.79 1.04
CA GLU A 68 4.73 15.61 1.82
C GLU A 68 4.75 14.25 2.54
N LYS A 69 3.75 14.01 3.38
CA LYS A 69 3.69 12.81 4.22
C LYS A 69 3.55 11.53 3.40
N GLY A 70 2.72 11.56 2.35
CA GLY A 70 2.51 10.44 1.45
C GLY A 70 3.77 10.12 0.66
N GLN A 71 4.46 11.12 0.08
CA GLN A 71 5.72 10.88 -0.64
C GLN A 71 6.81 10.32 0.28
N GLN A 72 6.94 10.85 1.49
CA GLN A 72 7.88 10.31 2.47
C GLN A 72 7.58 8.84 2.75
N LEU A 73 6.33 8.52 3.06
CA LEU A 73 5.91 7.16 3.40
C LEU A 73 6.11 6.19 2.22
N PHE A 74 5.75 6.62 1.01
CA PHE A 74 5.99 5.85 -0.21
C PHE A 74 7.49 5.55 -0.38
N GLY A 75 8.35 6.57 -0.29
CA GLY A 75 9.80 6.40 -0.41
C GLY A 75 10.41 5.49 0.66
N GLU A 76 9.91 5.57 1.90
CA GLU A 76 10.32 4.65 2.98
C GLU A 76 9.91 3.19 2.71
N ILE A 77 8.73 2.97 2.13
CA ILE A 77 8.26 1.62 1.80
C ILE A 77 9.04 1.07 0.61
N VAL A 78 9.19 1.82 -0.47
CA VAL A 78 9.96 1.37 -1.65
C VAL A 78 11.38 0.97 -1.27
N LYS A 79 12.04 1.73 -0.39
CA LYS A 79 13.38 1.39 0.13
C LYS A 79 13.43 0.10 0.95
N GLN A 80 12.32 -0.37 1.52
CA GLN A 80 12.27 -1.62 2.29
C GLN A 80 11.98 -2.83 1.40
N LEU A 81 11.43 -2.59 0.21
CA LEU A 81 11.07 -3.60 -0.79
C LEU A 81 12.19 -3.81 -1.83
N GLN A 82 13.34 -3.13 -1.68
CA GLN A 82 14.55 -3.24 -2.49
C GLN A 82 15.70 -3.77 -1.65
#